data_AF-A0A1E5GUZ7-F1
#
_entry.id   AF-A0A1E5GUZ7-F1
#
_cell.length_a   1.000
_cell.length_b   1.000
_cell.length_c   1.000
_cell.angle_alpha   90.00
_cell.angle_beta   90.00
_cell.angle_gamma   90.00
#
_symmetry.space_group_name_H-M   'P 1'
#
loop_
_entity.id
_entity.type
_entity.pdbx_description
1 polymer ?
#
loop_
_entity_poly.entity_id
_entity_poly.type
_entity_poly.pdbx_seq_one_letter_code
_entity_poly.pdbx_strand_id
1 'polypeptide(L)'
;MSKSSFLIQYLRKSKLGNDFLAGYLNTILKSLINHNINDSFEINIRGGCWSTKVNTAYDLIDKVFAAVDLSKTTILLHNHYPRFSSSFTCEALKSYLRSSSCFCGTNDPDHSKEVLIKCNGETIFYMVGSSNFSRSTYMTNDRNVNQSDISFIRFNDQTRRLLSSIIYSDSNVMLTYYGEREGISNDNSSETEYTQYVKENHLEIVTTPYVGSDDLLSEYADEFFSNIRLDEAIVKNDHFEQ
;
A
#
# COMPACT_ATOMS: atom_id res chain seq x y z
N MET A 1 -0.99 -27.68 1.77
CA MET A 1 -0.80 -26.23 1.62
C MET A 1 -1.90 -25.69 0.73
N SER A 2 -2.68 -24.72 1.20
CA SER A 2 -3.57 -23.92 0.35
C SER A 2 -2.73 -23.17 -0.68
N LYS A 3 -3.28 -22.97 -1.88
CA LYS A 3 -2.63 -22.16 -2.91
C LYS A 3 -3.13 -20.72 -2.79
N SER A 4 -2.18 -19.80 -2.59
CA SER A 4 -2.22 -18.37 -2.85
C SER A 4 -2.57 -18.01 -4.29
N SER A 5 -3.73 -17.42 -4.57
CA SER A 5 -3.98 -16.73 -5.84
C SER A 5 -3.72 -15.24 -5.69
N PHE A 6 -2.93 -14.66 -6.60
CA PHE A 6 -2.55 -13.25 -6.63
C PHE A 6 -2.68 -12.65 -8.03
N LEU A 7 -2.96 -11.36 -8.07
CA LEU A 7 -2.79 -10.53 -9.25
C LEU A 7 -1.53 -9.70 -9.03
N ILE A 8 -0.57 -9.81 -9.95
CA ILE A 8 0.70 -9.09 -9.88
C ILE A 8 0.65 -7.93 -10.86
N GLN A 9 1.02 -6.73 -10.41
CA GLN A 9 1.14 -5.56 -11.27
C GLN A 9 2.57 -5.02 -11.25
N TYR A 10 3.15 -4.84 -12.43
CA TYR A 10 4.43 -4.17 -12.59
C TYR A 10 4.20 -2.67 -12.84
N LEU A 11 4.75 -1.87 -11.94
CA LEU A 11 4.54 -0.43 -11.85
C LEU A 11 5.84 0.27 -12.26
N ARG A 12 5.84 0.91 -13.42
CA ARG A 12 6.98 1.68 -13.89
C ARG A 12 6.67 3.17 -13.77
N LYS A 13 7.49 3.92 -13.02
CA LYS A 13 7.24 5.35 -12.77
C LYS A 13 6.96 6.15 -14.03
N SER A 14 7.73 5.94 -15.12
CA SER A 14 7.51 6.62 -16.40
C SER A 14 6.17 6.33 -17.09
N LYS A 15 5.36 5.42 -16.56
CA LYS A 15 4.09 4.93 -17.13
C LYS A 15 2.88 5.18 -16.21
N LEU A 16 3.07 5.82 -15.05
CA LEU A 16 2.05 6.03 -14.01
C LEU A 16 1.40 7.44 -14.01
N GLY A 17 1.52 8.21 -15.09
CA GLY A 17 0.88 9.53 -15.21
C GLY A 17 1.49 10.61 -14.29
N ASN A 18 0.73 11.68 -14.01
CA ASN A 18 1.23 12.87 -13.30
C ASN A 18 1.38 12.71 -11.78
N ASP A 19 0.60 11.80 -11.19
CA ASP A 19 0.57 11.56 -9.74
C ASP A 19 1.32 10.28 -9.32
N PHE A 20 1.95 9.60 -10.28
CA PHE A 20 2.83 8.44 -10.12
C PHE A 20 2.35 7.41 -9.08
N LEU A 21 3.24 6.96 -8.18
CA LEU A 21 2.95 5.97 -7.16
C LEU A 21 2.02 6.51 -6.05
N ALA A 22 1.98 7.83 -5.82
CA ALA A 22 1.03 8.40 -4.87
C ALA A 22 -0.41 8.25 -5.35
N GLY A 23 -0.68 8.54 -6.63
CA GLY A 23 -1.98 8.35 -7.26
C GLY A 23 -2.38 6.87 -7.29
N TYR A 24 -1.44 6.00 -7.68
CA TYR A 24 -1.68 4.56 -7.68
C TYR A 24 -2.06 4.05 -6.28
N LEU A 25 -1.25 4.37 -5.26
CA LEU A 25 -1.51 3.91 -3.90
C LEU A 25 -2.79 4.50 -3.31
N ASN A 26 -3.10 5.78 -3.58
CA ASN A 26 -4.38 6.36 -3.16
C ASN A 26 -5.59 5.61 -3.74
N THR A 27 -5.52 5.29 -5.02
CA THR A 27 -6.56 4.52 -5.72
C THR A 27 -6.72 3.12 -5.10
N ILE A 28 -5.61 2.42 -4.84
CA ILE A 28 -5.64 1.11 -4.15
C ILE A 28 -6.29 1.26 -2.76
N LEU A 29 -5.85 2.23 -1.96
CA LEU A 29 -6.35 2.43 -0.60
C LEU A 29 -7.85 2.76 -0.59
N LYS A 30 -8.33 3.60 -1.51
CA LYS A 30 -9.76 3.88 -1.66
C LYS A 30 -10.55 2.63 -1.98
N SER A 31 -10.11 1.87 -2.99
CA SER A 31 -10.80 0.66 -3.42
C SER A 31 -10.80 -0.44 -2.35
N LEU A 32 -9.77 -0.51 -1.51
CA LEU A 32 -9.70 -1.49 -0.43
C LEU A 32 -10.45 -1.03 0.82
N ILE A 33 -10.22 0.19 1.30
CA ILE A 33 -10.69 0.60 2.63
C ILE A 33 -12.12 1.14 2.56
N ASN A 34 -12.42 2.03 1.60
CA ASN A 34 -13.74 2.67 1.53
C ASN A 34 -14.87 1.70 1.12
N HIS A 35 -14.53 0.55 0.54
CA HIS A 35 -15.51 -0.48 0.20
C HIS A 35 -15.69 -1.54 1.29
N ASN A 36 -14.80 -1.56 2.28
CA ASN A 36 -14.80 -2.52 3.39
C ASN A 36 -14.86 -1.76 4.73
N ILE A 37 -15.73 -0.75 4.84
CA ILE A 37 -15.82 0.18 5.99
C ILE A 37 -16.01 -0.49 7.37
N ASN A 38 -16.49 -1.72 7.38
CA ASN A 38 -16.71 -2.47 8.62
C ASN A 38 -15.46 -3.20 9.12
N ASP A 39 -14.49 -3.40 8.24
CA ASP A 39 -13.27 -4.14 8.52
C ASP A 39 -12.20 -3.29 9.21
N SER A 40 -11.26 -3.98 9.84
CA SER A 40 -10.08 -3.38 10.45
C SER A 40 -8.90 -3.44 9.48
N PHE A 41 -8.18 -2.32 9.33
CA PHE A 41 -7.05 -2.23 8.42
C PHE A 41 -5.76 -1.93 9.16
N GLU A 42 -4.68 -2.55 8.69
CA GLU A 42 -3.31 -2.23 9.12
C GLU A 42 -2.46 -1.94 7.88
N ILE A 43 -1.91 -0.73 7.80
CA ILE A 43 -1.01 -0.30 6.73
C ILE A 43 0.40 -0.24 7.28
N ASN A 44 1.28 -1.00 6.67
CA ASN A 44 2.65 -1.18 7.05
C ASN A 44 3.54 -0.58 5.97
N ILE A 45 4.29 0.47 6.29
CA ILE A 45 5.15 1.16 5.33
C ILE A 45 6.59 1.05 5.81
N ARG A 46 7.44 0.42 5.01
CA ARG A 46 8.87 0.34 5.25
C ARG A 46 9.60 1.22 4.25
N GLY A 47 10.50 2.07 4.75
CA GLY A 47 11.21 3.04 3.92
C GLY A 47 12.67 3.12 4.27
N GLY A 48 13.56 2.79 3.33
CA GLY A 48 14.99 3.06 3.55
C GLY A 48 15.29 4.56 3.67
N CYS A 49 14.73 5.41 2.80
CA CYS A 49 14.85 6.86 2.93
C CYS A 49 13.47 7.51 3.11
N TRP A 50 13.30 8.26 4.19
CA TRP A 50 12.08 9.00 4.49
C TRP A 50 12.16 10.46 4.07
N SER A 51 11.02 11.14 4.03
CA SER A 51 10.94 12.59 3.84
C SER A 51 11.81 13.32 4.87
N THR A 52 12.70 14.19 4.41
CA THR A 52 13.62 14.95 5.28
C THR A 52 13.08 16.35 5.64
N LYS A 53 11.89 16.71 5.16
CA LYS A 53 11.22 17.99 5.41
C LYS A 53 9.74 17.77 5.69
N VAL A 54 9.21 18.49 6.68
CA VAL A 54 7.81 18.45 7.10
C VAL A 54 6.86 18.69 5.92
N ASN A 55 6.98 19.82 5.23
CA ASN A 55 6.08 20.17 4.11
C ASN A 55 6.02 19.08 3.03
N THR A 56 7.15 18.46 2.68
CA THR A 56 7.17 17.38 1.69
C THR A 56 6.52 16.09 2.19
N ALA A 57 6.54 15.85 3.50
CA ALA A 57 5.80 14.75 4.10
C ALA A 57 4.29 15.01 4.06
N TYR A 58 3.83 16.22 4.38
CA TYR A 58 2.42 16.62 4.27
C TYR A 58 1.91 16.49 2.84
N ASP A 59 2.62 17.04 1.85
CA ASP A 59 2.26 16.91 0.42
C ASP A 59 2.03 15.43 0.01
N LEU A 60 2.93 14.54 0.46
CA LEU A 60 2.83 13.12 0.16
C LEU A 60 1.65 12.45 0.86
N ILE A 61 1.49 12.70 2.16
CA ILE A 61 0.42 12.11 2.95
C ILE A 61 -0.95 12.58 2.45
N ASP A 62 -1.11 13.87 2.19
CA ASP A 62 -2.34 14.42 1.63
C ASP A 62 -2.68 13.75 0.30
N LYS A 63 -1.67 13.50 -0.56
CA LYS A 63 -1.92 12.85 -1.85
C LYS A 63 -2.27 11.36 -1.72
N VAL A 64 -1.52 10.61 -0.91
CA VAL A 64 -1.71 9.15 -0.75
C VAL A 64 -3.01 8.83 -0.02
N PHE A 65 -3.37 9.63 0.98
CA PHE A 65 -4.50 9.34 1.87
C PHE A 65 -5.74 10.20 1.62
N ALA A 66 -5.70 11.12 0.63
CA ALA A 66 -6.85 11.91 0.19
C ALA A 66 -8.12 11.06 0.05
N ALA A 67 -9.16 11.38 0.83
CA ALA A 67 -10.48 10.75 0.79
C ALA A 67 -10.46 9.22 1.02
N VAL A 68 -9.55 8.74 1.85
CA VAL A 68 -9.56 7.37 2.40
C VAL A 68 -10.18 7.42 3.81
N ASP A 69 -11.13 6.54 4.12
CA ASP A 69 -11.73 6.41 5.45
C ASP A 69 -10.78 5.65 6.39
N LEU A 70 -10.02 6.39 7.18
CA LEU A 70 -9.00 5.82 8.07
C LEU A 70 -9.51 5.55 9.50
N SER A 71 -10.83 5.61 9.73
CA SER A 71 -11.42 5.48 11.07
C SER A 71 -11.08 4.17 11.79
N LYS A 72 -10.91 3.08 11.05
CA LYS A 72 -10.51 1.75 11.56
C LYS A 72 -9.15 1.30 11.04
N THR A 73 -8.27 2.26 10.74
CA THR A 73 -6.95 1.98 10.17
C THR A 73 -5.84 2.29 11.17
N THR A 74 -4.95 1.33 11.38
CA THR A 74 -3.66 1.52 12.03
C THR A 74 -2.56 1.63 10.98
N ILE A 75 -1.65 2.59 11.14
CA ILE A 75 -0.52 2.79 10.23
C ILE A 75 0.79 2.63 11.01
N LEU A 76 1.67 1.75 10.52
CA LEU A 76 2.96 1.44 11.12
C LEU A 76 4.07 1.82 10.14
N LEU A 77 4.99 2.68 10.57
CA LEU A 77 6.13 3.15 9.79
C LEU A 77 7.42 2.50 10.26
N HIS A 78 8.01 1.61 9.46
CA HIS A 78 9.10 0.73 9.88
C HIS A 78 10.45 1.13 9.33
N ASN A 79 11.47 0.94 10.18
CA ASN A 79 12.89 1.05 9.86
C ASN A 79 13.29 2.41 9.27
N HIS A 80 14.59 2.68 9.22
CA HIS A 80 15.14 3.74 8.40
C HIS A 80 16.62 3.47 8.17
N TYR A 81 17.11 3.87 7.00
CA TYR A 81 18.55 3.91 6.78
C TYR A 81 19.18 4.97 7.70
N PRO A 82 20.43 4.80 8.17
CA PRO A 82 21.05 5.77 9.07
C PRO A 82 20.97 7.20 8.50
N ARG A 83 20.57 8.16 9.35
CA ARG A 83 20.32 9.59 9.04
C ARG A 83 18.98 9.93 8.40
N PHE A 84 18.12 8.96 8.15
CA PHE A 84 16.72 9.20 7.80
C PHE A 84 15.83 8.95 9.02
N SER A 85 14.60 9.45 9.00
CA SER A 85 13.64 9.23 10.09
C SER A 85 12.23 9.29 9.54
N SER A 86 11.37 8.36 9.95
CA SER A 86 9.94 8.37 9.63
C SER A 86 9.16 9.44 10.40
N SER A 87 9.81 10.18 11.31
CA SER A 87 9.16 11.14 12.23
C SER A 87 8.32 12.20 11.51
N PHE A 88 8.83 12.80 10.42
CA PHE A 88 8.08 13.82 9.68
C PHE A 88 6.85 13.23 8.98
N THR A 89 6.96 12.01 8.46
CA THR A 89 5.82 11.27 7.87
C THR A 89 4.80 10.90 8.95
N CYS A 90 5.27 10.47 10.13
CA CYS A 90 4.41 10.16 11.27
C CYS A 90 3.64 11.39 11.77
N GLU A 91 4.30 12.54 11.86
CA GLU A 91 3.67 13.81 12.25
C GLU A 91 2.58 14.24 11.25
N ALA A 92 2.87 14.16 9.95
CA ALA A 92 1.90 14.43 8.90
C ALA A 92 0.69 13.48 8.99
N LEU A 93 0.93 12.18 9.16
CA LEU A 93 -0.13 11.18 9.33
C LEU A 93 -0.98 11.43 10.58
N LYS A 94 -0.38 11.77 11.72
CA LYS A 94 -1.13 12.08 12.96
C LYS A 94 -2.03 13.30 12.79
N SER A 95 -1.56 14.31 12.06
CA SER A 95 -2.37 15.49 11.72
C SER A 95 -3.55 15.13 10.82
N TYR A 96 -3.36 14.18 9.91
CA TYR A 96 -4.38 13.71 8.97
C TYR A 96 -5.43 12.81 9.64
N LEU A 97 -4.97 11.83 10.44
CA LEU A 97 -5.80 10.81 11.09
C LEU A 97 -6.64 11.33 12.25
N ARG A 98 -6.27 12.48 12.84
CA ARG A 98 -6.84 13.02 14.10
C ARG A 98 -6.91 11.99 15.25
N SER A 99 -6.15 10.89 15.15
CA SER A 99 -6.15 9.76 16.09
C SER A 99 -4.72 9.23 16.29
N SER A 100 -4.50 8.53 17.40
CA SER A 100 -3.22 7.94 17.82
C SER A 100 -2.83 6.66 17.04
N SER A 101 -3.50 6.35 15.93
CA SER A 101 -3.34 5.10 15.19
C SER A 101 -2.11 5.03 14.28
N CYS A 102 -1.14 5.93 14.45
CA CYS A 102 0.12 5.94 13.69
C CYS A 102 1.33 5.75 14.61
N PHE A 103 2.13 4.72 14.34
CA PHE A 103 3.29 4.34 15.15
C PHE A 103 4.56 4.28 14.29
N CYS A 104 5.69 4.62 14.91
CA CYS A 104 7.00 4.37 14.33
C CYS A 104 7.53 3.04 14.87
N GLY A 105 7.94 2.14 13.97
CA GLY A 105 8.60 0.86 14.27
C GLY A 105 10.05 1.04 14.73
N THR A 106 10.82 -0.04 14.69
CA THR A 106 12.16 -0.08 15.31
C THR A 106 13.21 0.73 14.56
N ASN A 107 14.31 1.01 15.26
CA ASN A 107 15.48 1.71 14.73
C ASN A 107 16.45 0.78 13.99
N ASP A 108 16.01 -0.43 13.64
CA ASP A 108 16.88 -1.37 12.92
C ASP A 108 17.09 -0.87 11.50
N PRO A 109 18.35 -0.68 11.06
CA PRO A 109 18.62 -0.18 9.73
C PRO A 109 18.16 -1.15 8.66
N ASP A 110 17.27 -0.68 7.79
CA ASP A 110 16.83 -1.40 6.61
C ASP A 110 16.76 -0.46 5.41
N HIS A 111 17.09 -0.98 4.24
CA HIS A 111 17.07 -0.27 2.97
C HIS A 111 15.98 -0.78 2.01
N SER A 112 15.11 -1.70 2.44
CA SER A 112 13.90 -2.08 1.70
C SER A 112 12.92 -0.91 1.54
N LYS A 113 11.99 -1.05 0.58
CA LYS A 113 10.92 -0.10 0.30
C LYS A 113 9.66 -0.89 0.02
N GLU A 114 8.75 -0.87 0.98
CA GLU A 114 7.63 -1.79 1.01
C GLU A 114 6.37 -1.12 1.54
N VAL A 115 5.23 -1.53 1.00
CA VAL A 115 3.91 -1.19 1.52
C VAL A 115 3.11 -2.47 1.62
N LEU A 116 2.70 -2.84 2.82
CA LEU A 116 1.87 -4.00 3.10
C LEU A 116 0.54 -3.52 3.70
N ILE A 117 -0.57 -4.09 3.25
CA ILE A 117 -1.90 -3.78 3.77
C ILE A 117 -2.56 -5.08 4.22
N LYS A 118 -2.98 -5.09 5.48
CA LYS A 118 -3.79 -6.16 6.05
C LYS A 118 -5.23 -5.71 6.24
N CYS A 119 -6.14 -6.67 6.10
CA CYS A 119 -7.54 -6.53 6.45
C CYS A 119 -7.91 -7.67 7.41
N ASN A 120 -8.40 -7.33 8.61
CA ASN A 120 -8.72 -8.29 9.67
C ASN A 120 -7.57 -9.28 9.96
N GLY A 121 -6.33 -8.78 9.94
CA GLY A 121 -5.11 -9.56 10.21
C GLY A 121 -4.53 -10.32 9.01
N GLU A 122 -5.25 -10.40 7.89
CA GLU A 122 -4.80 -11.08 6.67
C GLU A 122 -4.15 -10.10 5.70
N THR A 123 -2.97 -10.43 5.15
CA THR A 123 -2.33 -9.63 4.10
C THR A 123 -3.12 -9.75 2.80
N ILE A 124 -3.63 -8.61 2.30
CA ILE A 124 -4.43 -8.54 1.08
C ILE A 124 -3.75 -7.78 -0.06
N PHE A 125 -2.77 -6.94 0.27
CA PHE A 125 -1.96 -6.20 -0.68
C PHE A 125 -0.53 -6.07 -0.19
N TYR A 126 0.42 -6.22 -1.10
CA TYR A 126 1.83 -6.00 -0.86
C TYR A 126 2.46 -5.30 -2.06
N MET A 127 3.31 -4.32 -1.84
CA MET A 127 4.08 -3.65 -2.87
C MET A 127 5.53 -3.53 -2.43
N VAL A 128 6.45 -3.89 -3.30
CA VAL A 128 7.89 -3.85 -3.05
C VAL A 128 8.63 -3.35 -4.27
N GLY A 129 9.71 -2.62 -4.04
CA GLY A 129 10.58 -2.21 -5.13
C GLY A 129 11.67 -1.23 -4.73
N SER A 130 11.97 -0.34 -5.66
CA SER A 130 13.08 0.61 -5.55
C SER A 130 12.64 1.99 -5.06
N SER A 131 11.34 2.21 -4.88
CA SER A 131 10.77 3.53 -4.65
C SER A 131 10.64 3.88 -3.18
N ASN A 132 11.41 4.86 -2.70
CA ASN A 132 11.27 5.35 -1.32
C ASN A 132 9.93 6.06 -1.12
N PHE A 133 9.23 5.77 -0.01
CA PHE A 133 7.99 6.44 0.38
C PHE A 133 8.22 7.92 0.72
N SER A 134 8.32 8.74 -0.34
CA SER A 134 8.83 10.11 -0.31
C SER A 134 8.27 10.89 -1.49
N ARG A 135 8.06 12.20 -1.31
CA ARG A 135 7.54 13.08 -2.37
C ARG A 135 8.38 13.04 -3.66
N SER A 136 9.71 12.99 -3.53
CA SER A 136 10.65 12.93 -4.67
C SER A 136 10.39 11.74 -5.60
N THR A 137 10.01 10.62 -5.00
CA THR A 137 9.81 9.37 -5.70
C THR A 137 8.36 9.20 -6.15
N TYR A 138 7.42 9.48 -5.25
CA TYR A 138 6.00 9.18 -5.43
C TYR A 138 5.20 10.26 -6.17
N MET A 139 5.72 11.49 -6.29
CA MET A 139 4.94 12.62 -6.82
C MET A 139 5.70 13.49 -7.82
N THR A 140 7.01 13.28 -8.02
CA THR A 140 7.80 14.17 -8.88
C THR A 140 8.27 13.47 -10.15
N ASN A 141 8.03 14.14 -11.26
CA ASN A 141 8.41 13.73 -12.61
C ASN A 141 9.91 14.01 -12.89
N ASP A 142 10.80 13.74 -11.94
CA ASP A 142 12.23 13.79 -12.24
C ASP A 142 12.53 12.70 -13.27
N ARG A 143 12.61 13.13 -14.53
CA ARG A 143 12.76 12.26 -15.71
C ARG A 143 14.07 11.46 -15.69
N ASN A 144 15.00 11.80 -14.79
CA ASN A 144 16.30 11.15 -14.70
C ASN A 144 16.29 9.88 -13.84
N VAL A 145 15.21 9.61 -13.09
CA VAL A 145 15.12 8.43 -12.21
C VAL A 145 13.82 7.67 -12.51
N ASN A 146 13.94 6.59 -13.28
CA ASN A 146 12.83 5.71 -13.62
C ASN A 146 12.84 4.47 -12.70
N GLN A 147 12.18 4.59 -11.55
CA GLN A 147 12.02 3.49 -10.60
C GLN A 147 10.91 2.54 -11.04
N SER A 148 10.95 1.33 -10.47
CA SER A 148 9.93 0.32 -10.67
C SER A 148 9.67 -0.44 -9.39
N ASP A 149 8.42 -0.86 -9.26
CA ASP A 149 7.85 -1.53 -8.12
C ASP A 149 6.91 -2.63 -8.63
N ILE A 150 6.68 -3.65 -7.80
CA ILE A 150 5.78 -4.75 -8.08
C ILE A 150 4.76 -4.78 -6.96
N SER A 151 3.47 -4.82 -7.30
CA SER A 151 2.41 -5.06 -6.34
C SER A 151 1.80 -6.45 -6.52
N PHE A 152 1.33 -6.99 -5.42
CA PHE A 152 0.65 -8.26 -5.28
C PHE A 152 -0.69 -7.97 -4.62
N ILE A 153 -1.78 -8.34 -5.29
CA ILE A 153 -3.15 -8.20 -4.79
C ILE A 153 -3.68 -9.62 -4.61
N ARG A 154 -4.00 -10.00 -3.37
CA ARG A 154 -4.53 -11.34 -3.08
C ARG A 154 -5.91 -11.50 -3.69
N PHE A 155 -6.27 -12.68 -4.18
CA PHE A 155 -7.64 -13.02 -4.53
C PHE A 155 -8.42 -13.43 -3.28
N ASN A 156 -9.28 -12.53 -2.80
CA ASN A 156 -10.22 -12.80 -1.70
C ASN A 156 -11.43 -11.85 -1.77
N ASP A 157 -12.34 -11.95 -0.80
CA ASP A 157 -13.57 -11.16 -0.80
C ASP A 157 -13.30 -9.65 -0.62
N GLN A 158 -12.30 -9.30 0.19
CA GLN A 158 -11.94 -7.91 0.51
C GLN A 158 -11.38 -7.16 -0.71
N THR A 159 -10.73 -7.87 -1.62
CA THR A 159 -10.10 -7.32 -2.83
C THR A 159 -10.95 -7.50 -4.08
N ARG A 160 -12.05 -8.28 -4.02
CA ARG A 160 -12.86 -8.70 -5.16
C ARG A 160 -13.27 -7.54 -6.08
N ARG A 161 -13.69 -6.41 -5.51
CA ARG A 161 -14.12 -5.24 -6.29
C ARG A 161 -12.96 -4.55 -7.01
N LEU A 162 -11.80 -4.43 -6.36
CA LEU A 162 -10.59 -3.93 -6.99
C LEU A 162 -10.14 -4.87 -8.11
N LEU A 163 -10.11 -6.18 -7.85
CA LEU A 163 -9.73 -7.19 -8.85
C LEU A 163 -10.65 -7.18 -10.07
N SER A 164 -11.96 -7.11 -9.86
CA SER A 164 -12.93 -6.96 -10.95
C SER A 164 -12.61 -5.72 -11.79
N SER A 165 -12.34 -4.59 -11.15
CA SER A 165 -11.97 -3.35 -11.84
C SER A 165 -10.72 -3.52 -12.70
N ILE A 166 -9.67 -4.16 -12.17
CA ILE A 166 -8.41 -4.38 -12.90
C ILE A 166 -8.62 -5.34 -14.07
N ILE A 167 -9.26 -6.49 -13.81
CA ILE A 167 -9.40 -7.59 -14.76
C ILE A 167 -10.30 -7.19 -15.95
N TYR A 168 -11.38 -6.47 -15.69
CA TYR A 168 -12.36 -6.09 -16.72
C TYR A 168 -12.12 -4.69 -17.32
N SER A 169 -11.17 -3.92 -16.79
CA SER A 169 -10.65 -2.72 -17.48
C SER A 169 -9.56 -3.05 -18.50
N ASP A 170 -8.90 -4.21 -18.36
CA ASP A 170 -7.93 -4.71 -19.31
C ASP A 170 -8.63 -5.49 -20.44
N SER A 171 -8.13 -5.33 -21.67
CA SER A 171 -8.58 -6.10 -22.84
C SER A 171 -7.98 -7.51 -22.90
N ASN A 172 -7.15 -7.89 -21.92
CA ASN A 172 -6.47 -9.16 -21.86
C ASN A 172 -7.41 -10.31 -21.45
N VAL A 173 -7.83 -11.08 -22.46
CA VAL A 173 -8.70 -12.26 -22.30
C VAL A 173 -8.16 -13.30 -21.30
N MET A 174 -6.83 -13.43 -21.17
CA MET A 174 -6.23 -14.37 -20.21
C MET A 174 -6.45 -13.93 -18.77
N LEU A 175 -6.42 -12.61 -18.51
CA LEU A 175 -6.74 -12.07 -17.18
C LEU A 175 -8.20 -12.29 -16.85
N THR A 176 -9.09 -12.07 -17.81
CA THR A 176 -10.53 -12.33 -17.67
C THR A 176 -10.81 -13.78 -17.32
N TYR A 177 -10.29 -14.72 -18.11
CA TYR A 177 -10.47 -16.16 -17.86
C TYR A 177 -9.95 -16.57 -16.48
N TYR A 178 -8.81 -16.04 -16.09
CA TYR A 178 -8.25 -16.32 -14.77
C TYR A 178 -9.14 -15.77 -13.64
N GLY A 179 -9.62 -14.53 -13.77
CA GLY A 179 -10.55 -13.92 -12.82
C GLY A 179 -11.81 -14.76 -12.60
N GLU A 180 -12.43 -15.20 -13.70
CA GLU A 180 -13.63 -16.04 -13.68
C GLU A 180 -13.36 -17.38 -12.97
N ARG A 181 -12.19 -17.99 -13.20
CA ARG A 181 -11.78 -19.23 -12.51
C ARG A 181 -11.66 -19.05 -11.00
N GLU A 182 -11.17 -17.89 -10.55
CA GLU A 182 -11.05 -17.54 -9.13
C GLU A 182 -12.36 -16.97 -8.54
N GLY A 183 -13.46 -17.00 -9.29
CA GLY A 183 -14.78 -16.56 -8.82
C GLY A 183 -14.99 -15.04 -8.83
N ILE A 184 -14.14 -14.28 -9.53
CA ILE A 184 -14.35 -12.86 -9.81
C ILE A 184 -15.29 -12.75 -11.01
N SER A 185 -16.47 -12.18 -10.80
CA SER A 185 -17.45 -11.93 -11.87
C SER A 185 -17.34 -10.51 -12.40
N ASN A 186 -17.71 -10.33 -13.68
CA ASN A 186 -17.91 -9.00 -14.25
C ASN A 186 -19.12 -8.35 -13.57
N ASP A 187 -18.84 -7.54 -12.57
CA ASP A 187 -19.84 -6.71 -11.94
C ASP A 187 -19.94 -5.44 -12.80
N ASN A 188 -20.89 -5.39 -13.73
CA ASN A 188 -21.17 -4.25 -14.62
C ASN A 188 -21.56 -2.96 -13.84
N SER A 189 -21.40 -2.95 -12.52
CA SER A 189 -21.72 -1.85 -11.62
C SER A 189 -20.64 -0.78 -11.64
N SER A 190 -20.80 0.18 -12.56
CA SER A 190 -20.17 1.50 -12.56
C SER A 190 -18.63 1.55 -12.73
N GLU A 191 -18.15 2.61 -13.35
CA GLU A 191 -16.73 2.93 -13.44
C GLU A 191 -16.19 3.12 -12.01
N THR A 192 -15.25 2.27 -11.59
CA THR A 192 -14.63 2.36 -10.27
C THR A 192 -13.54 3.43 -10.24
N GLU A 193 -13.14 3.88 -9.05
CA GLU A 193 -12.06 4.84 -8.86
C GLU A 193 -10.76 4.37 -9.55
N TYR A 194 -10.52 3.05 -9.56
CA TYR A 194 -9.40 2.46 -10.27
C TYR A 194 -9.50 2.61 -11.78
N THR A 195 -10.64 2.23 -12.35
CA THR A 195 -10.87 2.31 -13.80
C THR A 195 -10.80 3.76 -14.28
N GLN A 196 -11.37 4.71 -13.52
CA GLN A 196 -11.27 6.14 -13.80
C GLN A 196 -9.81 6.62 -13.74
N TYR A 197 -9.08 6.30 -12.67
CA TYR A 197 -7.67 6.69 -12.52
C TYR A 197 -6.79 6.20 -13.68
N VAL A 198 -6.94 4.93 -14.09
CA VAL A 198 -6.19 4.33 -15.20
C VAL A 198 -6.51 5.02 -16.53
N LYS A 199 -7.79 5.26 -16.82
CA LYS A 199 -8.24 5.89 -18.07
C LYS A 199 -7.82 7.35 -18.17
N GLU A 200 -8.08 8.14 -17.13
CA GLU A 200 -7.79 9.59 -17.12
C GLU A 200 -6.30 9.89 -17.21
N ASN A 201 -5.45 9.02 -16.66
CA ASN A 201 -4.00 9.21 -16.66
C ASN A 201 -3.29 8.44 -17.78
N HIS A 202 -4.02 7.70 -18.62
CA HIS A 202 -3.47 6.85 -19.69
C HIS A 202 -2.34 5.93 -19.20
N LEU A 203 -2.61 5.20 -18.11
CA LEU A 203 -1.60 4.40 -17.44
C LEU A 203 -1.28 3.11 -18.21
N GLU A 204 -0.01 2.75 -18.26
CA GLU A 204 0.43 1.43 -18.74
C GLU A 204 0.93 0.60 -17.55
N ILE A 205 0.03 -0.21 -16.99
CA ILE A 205 0.33 -1.14 -15.89
C ILE A 205 0.32 -2.56 -16.45
N VAL A 206 1.45 -3.24 -16.40
CA VAL A 206 1.53 -4.65 -16.85
C VAL A 206 1.00 -5.53 -15.74
N THR A 207 -0.09 -6.26 -16.02
CA THR A 207 -0.78 -7.10 -15.05
C THR A 207 -0.70 -8.57 -15.46
N THR A 208 -0.39 -9.45 -14.50
CA THR A 208 -0.33 -10.90 -14.72
C THR A 208 -0.93 -11.66 -13.54
N PRO A 209 -1.64 -12.77 -13.75
CA PRO A 209 -2.09 -13.61 -12.66
C PRO A 209 -0.96 -14.50 -12.16
N TYR A 210 -1.02 -14.89 -10.89
CA TYR A 210 -0.06 -15.80 -10.25
C TYR A 210 -0.76 -16.72 -9.25
N VAL A 211 -0.44 -18.02 -9.32
CA VAL A 211 -0.84 -19.01 -8.30
C VAL A 211 0.44 -19.59 -7.70
N GLY A 212 0.60 -19.47 -6.39
CA GLY A 212 1.77 -19.98 -5.66
C GLY A 212 1.42 -20.55 -4.30
N SER A 213 2.44 -21.00 -3.55
CA SER A 213 2.28 -21.23 -2.11
C SER A 213 2.08 -19.91 -1.38
N ASP A 214 1.34 -19.95 -0.26
CA ASP A 214 1.16 -18.80 0.65
C ASP A 214 2.49 -18.26 1.20
N ASP A 215 3.57 -19.05 1.16
CA ASP A 215 4.90 -18.75 1.70
C ASP A 215 5.45 -17.40 1.24
N LEU A 216 5.18 -16.98 0.00
CA LEU A 216 5.73 -15.75 -0.57
C LEU A 216 5.20 -14.47 0.09
N LEU A 217 4.11 -14.52 0.87
CA LEU A 217 3.67 -13.39 1.68
C LEU A 217 3.79 -13.66 3.19
N SER A 218 3.70 -14.92 3.62
CA SER A 218 3.86 -15.25 5.05
C SER A 218 5.30 -15.13 5.53
N GLU A 219 6.30 -15.56 4.74
CA GLU A 219 7.72 -15.39 5.11
C GLU A 219 8.08 -13.92 5.31
N TYR A 220 7.55 -13.04 4.45
CA TYR A 220 7.78 -11.59 4.54
C TYR A 220 6.98 -10.94 5.67
N ALA A 221 5.74 -11.40 5.90
CA ALA A 221 4.97 -10.92 7.05
C ALA A 221 5.70 -11.26 8.35
N ASP A 222 6.18 -12.50 8.52
CA ASP A 222 6.89 -12.92 9.73
C ASP A 222 8.17 -12.10 9.97
N GLU A 223 8.95 -11.79 8.93
CA GLU A 223 10.10 -10.87 9.02
C GLU A 223 9.70 -9.42 9.36
N PHE A 224 8.50 -9.01 8.92
CA PHE A 224 7.95 -7.69 9.23
C PHE A 224 7.62 -7.52 10.71
N PHE A 225 7.15 -8.59 11.36
CA PHE A 225 6.70 -8.59 12.75
C PHE A 225 7.74 -9.10 13.74
N SER A 226 8.73 -9.90 13.33
CA SER A 226 9.79 -10.39 14.21
C SER A 226 10.61 -9.25 14.85
N ASN A 227 10.56 -8.05 14.26
CA ASN A 227 11.27 -6.88 14.76
C ASN A 227 10.39 -5.95 15.61
N ILE A 228 9.06 -6.15 15.71
CA ILE A 228 8.23 -5.32 16.58
C ILE A 228 8.23 -5.90 18.00
N ARG A 229 9.10 -5.41 18.89
CA ARG A 229 8.87 -5.56 20.33
C ARG A 229 7.71 -4.65 20.75
N LEU A 230 6.48 -5.14 20.62
CA LEU A 230 5.26 -4.47 21.10
C LEU A 230 5.28 -4.20 22.62
N ASP A 231 6.17 -4.86 23.36
CA ASP A 231 6.28 -4.78 24.81
C ASP A 231 6.79 -3.43 25.36
N GLU A 232 7.36 -2.55 24.51
CA GLU A 232 7.89 -1.25 24.97
C GLU A 232 6.97 -0.05 24.69
N ALA A 233 5.96 -0.21 23.81
CA ALA A 233 5.05 0.89 23.45
C ALA A 233 3.89 1.06 24.44
N ILE A 234 3.52 0.00 25.17
CA ILE A 234 2.38 0.02 26.11
C ILE A 234 2.81 0.50 27.51
N VAL A 235 4.07 0.32 27.91
CA VAL A 235 4.52 0.59 29.30
C VAL A 235 4.84 2.06 29.59
N LYS A 236 4.93 2.94 28.56
CA LYS A 236 5.29 4.36 28.77
C LYS A 236 4.12 5.31 29.06
N ASN A 237 2.87 4.82 29.11
CA ASN A 237 1.71 5.66 29.45
C ASN A 237 1.28 5.61 30.93
N ASP A 238 1.90 4.76 31.76
CA ASP A 238 1.50 4.62 33.18
C ASP A 238 2.30 5.51 34.17
N HIS A 239 3.07 6.49 33.67
CA HIS A 239 3.90 7.36 34.54
C HIS A 239 3.62 8.86 34.44
N PHE A 240 2.40 9.24 34.04
CA PHE A 240 1.90 10.62 34.20
C PHE A 240 0.60 10.68 35.00
N GLU A 241 0.61 10.08 36.19
CA GLU A 241 -0.23 10.55 37.31
C GLU A 241 0.59 10.48 38.60
N GLN A 242 1.19 11.62 38.96
CA GLN A 242 1.45 12.07 40.33
C GLN A 242 1.81 13.55 40.34
#